data_AF-A0A7C5C369-F1
#
_entry.id   AF-A0A7C5C369-F1
#
_cell.length_a   1.000
_cell.length_b   1.000
_cell.length_c   1.000
_cell.angle_alpha   90.00
_cell.angle_beta   90.00
_cell.angle_gamma   90.00
#
_symmetry.space_group_name_H-M   'P 1'
#
loop_
_entity.id
_entity.type
_entity.pdbx_description
1 polymer ?
#
loop_
_entity_poly.entity_id
_entity_poly.type
_entity_poly.pdbx_seq_one_letter_code
_entity_poly.pdbx_strand_id
1 'polypeptide(L)'
;MNHEDGSSWNRITVWIYRDLPGFRTVYFNIVLHNDNRGDTSVDNIKYDDAFVPYDSPQGYRYYNIYGGLNYVLLENHKWNKVYWEIPHVRRDRVIAVELRYRLQGNQPEMADTVKFYFDEMYLEKVEQPEHYEGWNVAPGHIAHNHVGYAIGFPKIALASDLSADTCSLIEANSGKEVLKKPVRVTKTHIGTFQVFDFTECDIPGTYILKAGDAQTRPFSIGDFTSLYRDNLIKLINFFYCQRCGTEIPGRHSACHADLLIKIIVNGAVVPIDEDFLNAKAVIKSNPPCIE
;
A
#
# COMPACT_ATOMS: atom_id res chain seq x y z
N MET A 1 19.85 10.56 15.50
CA MET A 1 19.63 11.99 15.18
C MET A 1 19.38 12.70 16.49
N ASN A 2 19.88 13.92 16.68
CA ASN A 2 19.80 14.57 17.99
C ASN A 2 18.75 15.69 18.00
N HIS A 3 17.46 15.33 17.88
CA HIS A 3 16.35 16.28 17.82
C HIS A 3 16.44 17.25 16.63
N GLU A 4 16.94 16.77 15.50
CA GLU A 4 17.09 17.58 14.28
C GLU A 4 15.74 17.79 13.58
N ASP A 5 15.59 18.94 12.93
CA ASP A 5 14.45 19.20 12.06
C ASP A 5 14.68 18.53 10.68
N GLY A 6 13.94 17.46 10.43
CA GLY A 6 13.96 16.71 9.19
C GLY A 6 12.92 17.17 8.17
N SER A 7 12.23 18.28 8.39
CA SER A 7 11.01 18.66 7.64
C SER A 7 11.24 18.98 6.15
N SER A 8 12.49 19.14 5.72
CA SER A 8 12.85 19.33 4.32
C SER A 8 13.04 18.02 3.54
N TRP A 9 13.18 16.90 4.23
CA TRP A 9 13.40 15.58 3.65
C TRP A 9 12.08 14.81 3.55
N ASN A 10 11.88 13.98 2.54
CA ASN A 10 10.58 13.33 2.33
C ASN A 10 10.66 11.84 1.98
N ARG A 11 11.86 11.26 1.93
CA ARG A 11 12.05 9.83 1.66
C ARG A 11 13.19 9.27 2.49
N ILE A 12 13.04 8.04 2.98
CA ILE A 12 14.13 7.22 3.50
C ILE A 12 14.37 6.08 2.49
N THR A 13 15.63 5.84 2.15
CA THR A 13 16.04 4.65 1.39
C THR A 13 17.06 3.84 2.14
N VAL A 14 17.01 2.52 1.95
CA VAL A 14 17.96 1.58 2.56
C VAL A 14 18.02 0.30 1.74
N TRP A 15 19.21 -0.28 1.64
CA TRP A 15 19.38 -1.64 1.15
C TRP A 15 19.33 -2.63 2.30
N ILE A 16 18.54 -3.69 2.13
CA ILE A 16 18.35 -4.72 3.16
C ILE A 16 18.59 -6.10 2.55
N TYR A 17 19.52 -6.85 3.15
CA TYR A 17 19.73 -8.28 2.90
C TYR A 17 19.28 -9.07 4.13
N ARG A 18 18.62 -10.21 3.89
CA ARG A 18 18.16 -11.13 4.94
C ARG A 18 18.71 -12.53 4.70
N ASP A 19 19.25 -13.13 5.76
CA ASP A 19 19.62 -14.55 5.83
C ASP A 19 18.72 -15.20 6.87
N LEU A 20 17.54 -15.65 6.40
CA LEU A 20 16.47 -16.18 7.25
C LEU A 20 16.03 -17.55 6.72
N PRO A 21 16.83 -18.61 6.89
CA PRO A 21 16.49 -19.95 6.42
C PRO A 21 15.16 -20.44 7.00
N GLY A 22 14.35 -21.12 6.19
CA GLY A 22 13.05 -21.65 6.59
C GLY A 22 11.90 -20.63 6.63
N PHE A 23 12.20 -19.33 6.65
CA PHE A 23 11.16 -18.30 6.61
C PHE A 23 10.58 -18.15 5.20
N ARG A 24 9.31 -18.52 5.04
CA ARG A 24 8.58 -18.46 3.76
C ARG A 24 8.19 -17.04 3.35
N THR A 25 7.76 -16.22 4.31
CA THR A 25 7.49 -14.79 4.12
C THR A 25 8.26 -14.04 5.20
N VAL A 26 9.02 -13.01 4.83
CA VAL A 26 9.53 -12.07 5.83
C VAL A 26 9.22 -10.67 5.40
N TYR A 27 8.83 -9.92 6.41
CA TYR A 27 8.66 -8.50 6.38
C TYR A 27 9.67 -7.87 7.34
N PHE A 28 9.89 -6.60 7.11
CA PHE A 28 10.69 -5.75 7.96
C PHE A 28 9.93 -4.45 8.21
N ASN A 29 10.18 -3.79 9.33
CA ASN A 29 9.50 -2.58 9.69
C ASN A 29 10.49 -1.43 9.90
N ILE A 30 10.23 -0.29 9.27
CA ILE A 30 10.96 0.95 9.50
C ILE A 30 10.06 1.90 10.29
N VAL A 31 10.61 2.54 11.32
CA VAL A 31 9.91 3.52 12.14
C VAL A 31 10.75 4.78 12.28
N LEU A 32 10.15 5.96 12.08
CA LEU A 32 10.77 7.25 12.33
C LEU A 32 10.21 7.82 13.64
N HIS A 33 11.08 8.06 14.60
CA HIS A 33 10.73 8.57 15.92
C HIS A 33 10.91 10.08 15.96
N ASN A 34 9.84 10.80 16.30
CA ASN A 34 9.83 12.25 16.52
C ASN A 34 9.52 12.56 17.98
N ASP A 35 10.11 13.62 18.52
CA ASP A 35 9.81 14.07 19.89
C ASP A 35 8.46 14.78 19.95
N ASN A 36 7.44 14.03 20.37
CA ASN A 36 6.06 14.50 20.44
C ASN A 36 5.62 14.87 21.86
N ARG A 37 6.53 15.00 22.84
CA ARG A 37 6.17 15.21 24.26
C ARG A 37 5.35 16.47 24.56
N GLY A 38 5.37 17.46 23.67
CA GLY A 38 4.59 18.69 23.78
C GLY A 38 3.35 18.74 22.89
N ASP A 39 3.02 17.65 22.20
CA ASP A 39 1.89 17.58 21.28
C ASP A 39 0.59 17.28 22.04
N THR A 40 -0.28 18.29 22.18
CA THR A 40 -1.56 18.16 22.87
C THR A 40 -2.69 17.72 21.94
N SER A 41 -2.45 17.57 20.64
CA SER A 41 -3.48 17.11 19.68
C SER A 41 -3.89 15.65 19.90
N VAL A 42 -3.07 14.91 20.67
CA VAL A 42 -3.20 13.47 20.90
C VAL A 42 -3.73 13.11 22.30
N ASP A 43 -3.80 14.08 23.21
CA ASP A 43 -4.29 13.88 24.58
C ASP A 43 -5.77 13.45 24.63
N ASN A 44 -6.52 13.66 23.55
CA ASN A 44 -7.94 13.32 23.43
C ASN A 44 -8.24 12.11 22.53
N ILE A 45 -7.24 11.51 21.86
CA ILE A 45 -7.47 10.41 20.91
C ILE A 45 -6.95 9.09 21.47
N LYS A 46 -7.86 8.26 21.98
CA LYS A 46 -7.58 6.87 22.36
C LYS A 46 -7.52 6.00 21.11
N TYR A 47 -6.34 5.86 20.50
CA TYR A 47 -6.08 4.79 19.54
C TYR A 47 -5.63 3.55 20.31
N ASP A 48 -6.50 2.57 20.51
CA ASP A 48 -6.17 1.30 21.19
C ASP A 48 -4.93 0.58 20.58
N ASP A 49 -4.56 0.92 19.35
CA ASP A 49 -3.47 0.31 18.58
C ASP A 49 -2.26 1.26 18.36
N ALA A 50 -2.37 2.57 18.62
CA ALA A 50 -1.27 3.53 18.44
C ALA A 50 -0.44 3.76 19.71
N PHE A 51 -0.91 3.23 20.84
CA PHE A 51 -0.20 3.26 22.11
C PHE A 51 0.48 1.92 22.34
N VAL A 52 1.64 1.71 21.73
CA VAL A 52 2.59 0.78 22.34
C VAL A 52 3.46 1.62 23.28
N PRO A 53 3.22 1.63 24.60
CA PRO A 53 4.23 2.08 25.53
C PRO A 53 5.43 1.16 25.36
N TYR A 54 6.39 1.57 24.54
CA TYR A 54 7.67 0.90 24.50
C TYR A 54 8.41 1.37 25.74
N ASP A 55 8.51 0.51 26.76
CA ASP A 55 9.50 0.67 27.82
C ASP A 55 10.87 0.52 27.17
N SER A 56 11.37 1.60 26.56
CA SER A 56 12.79 1.70 26.29
C SER A 56 13.51 1.71 27.63
N PRO A 57 14.67 1.04 27.77
CA PRO A 57 15.49 1.10 28.99
C PRO A 57 15.86 2.52 29.46
N GLN A 58 15.65 3.54 28.62
CA GLN A 58 15.90 4.96 28.87
C GLN A 58 14.62 5.79 29.16
N GLY A 59 13.43 5.17 29.19
CA GLY A 59 12.18 5.80 29.64
C GLY A 59 11.40 6.62 28.60
N TYR A 60 11.75 6.55 27.31
CA TYR A 60 11.05 7.29 26.25
C TYR A 60 9.71 6.65 25.89
N ARG A 61 8.63 7.43 25.96
CA ARG A 61 7.33 7.08 25.37
C ARG A 61 7.32 7.51 23.90
N TYR A 62 7.48 6.56 22.98
CA TYR A 62 7.45 6.85 21.55
C TYR A 62 6.02 6.84 21.04
N TYR A 63 5.42 8.02 20.93
CA TYR A 63 4.10 8.20 20.34
C TYR A 63 4.26 8.27 18.81
N ASN A 64 4.22 7.13 18.13
CA ASN A 64 4.30 7.08 16.67
C ASN A 64 2.92 7.27 16.02
N ILE A 65 2.27 8.39 16.37
CA ILE A 65 0.87 8.66 16.00
C ILE A 65 0.74 9.07 14.53
N TYR A 66 1.81 9.62 13.95
CA TYR A 66 1.82 10.09 12.55
C TYR A 66 2.59 9.17 11.59
N GLY A 67 3.48 8.31 12.09
CA GLY A 67 4.33 7.46 11.25
C GLY A 67 3.83 6.03 11.04
N GLY A 68 2.98 5.51 11.95
CA GLY A 68 2.45 4.15 11.86
C GLY A 68 3.55 3.07 11.77
N LEU A 69 3.17 1.86 11.34
CA LEU A 69 4.11 0.76 11.09
C LEU A 69 4.28 0.58 9.57
N ASN A 70 5.42 1.04 9.01
CA ASN A 70 5.76 0.77 7.62
C ASN A 70 6.34 -0.65 7.47
N TYR A 71 5.50 -1.61 7.07
CA TYR A 71 5.95 -2.98 6.77
C TYR A 71 6.34 -3.11 5.31
N VAL A 72 7.53 -3.68 5.07
CA VAL A 72 8.05 -3.97 3.73
C VAL A 72 8.29 -5.45 3.59
N LEU A 73 7.82 -6.05 2.49
CA LEU A 73 8.11 -7.44 2.16
C LEU A 73 9.49 -7.53 1.52
N LEU A 74 10.30 -8.49 1.96
CA LEU A 74 11.66 -8.68 1.49
C LEU A 74 11.83 -10.10 0.93
N GLU A 75 12.42 -10.23 -0.25
CA GLU A 75 12.86 -11.53 -0.73
C GLU A 75 14.11 -11.99 0.05
N ASN A 76 14.21 -13.29 0.32
CA ASN A 76 15.32 -13.86 1.08
C ASN A 76 16.59 -13.95 0.24
N HIS A 77 17.76 -13.87 0.88
CA HIS A 77 19.07 -14.14 0.26
C HIS A 77 19.45 -13.27 -0.95
N LYS A 78 18.84 -12.09 -1.10
CA LYS A 78 19.31 -11.03 -2.00
C LYS A 78 19.10 -9.66 -1.38
N TRP A 79 19.76 -8.67 -1.97
CA TRP A 79 19.61 -7.27 -1.61
C TRP A 79 18.26 -6.73 -2.12
N ASN A 80 17.49 -6.12 -1.22
CA ASN A 80 16.23 -5.45 -1.50
C ASN A 80 16.44 -3.94 -1.30
N LYS A 81 16.14 -3.12 -2.30
CA LYS A 81 16.13 -1.66 -2.12
C LYS A 81 14.75 -1.22 -1.67
N VAL A 82 14.69 -0.65 -0.46
CA VAL A 82 13.45 -0.18 0.16
C VAL A 82 13.37 1.33 0.05
N TYR A 83 12.18 1.82 -0.29
CA TYR A 83 11.83 3.24 -0.36
C TYR A 83 10.65 3.49 0.57
N TRP A 84 10.79 4.43 1.50
CA TRP A 84 9.70 4.89 2.35
C TRP A 84 9.49 6.39 2.19
N GLU A 85 8.40 6.77 1.52
CA GLU A 85 7.93 8.15 1.49
C GLU A 85 7.37 8.54 2.87
N ILE A 86 7.87 9.64 3.42
CA ILE A 86 7.52 10.11 4.76
C ILE A 86 6.96 11.56 4.81
N PRO A 87 6.33 12.13 3.77
CA PRO A 87 5.80 13.49 3.88
C PRO A 87 4.65 13.61 4.90
N HIS A 88 3.94 12.52 5.18
CA HIS A 88 2.89 12.42 6.20
C HIS A 88 3.43 12.23 7.62
N VAL A 89 4.70 11.84 7.75
CA VAL A 89 5.31 11.55 9.06
C VAL A 89 5.84 12.85 9.65
N ARG A 90 5.38 13.19 10.85
CA ARG A 90 5.91 14.31 11.62
C ARG A 90 7.41 14.08 11.91
N ARG A 91 8.23 15.10 11.64
CA ARG A 91 9.70 15.00 11.67
C ARG A 91 10.38 16.35 11.91
N ASP A 92 9.70 17.24 12.62
CA ASP A 92 10.22 18.55 13.04
C ASP A 92 11.26 18.45 14.18
N ARG A 93 11.32 17.29 14.85
CA ARG A 93 12.22 17.02 15.97
C ARG A 93 12.59 15.54 16.05
N VAL A 94 13.35 15.05 15.07
CA VAL A 94 13.67 13.63 14.89
C VAL A 94 14.64 13.12 15.96
N ILE A 95 14.28 12.00 16.58
CA ILE A 95 15.08 11.30 17.59
C ILE A 95 15.84 10.13 16.95
N ALA A 96 15.14 9.27 16.21
CA ALA A 96 15.73 8.02 15.72
C ALA A 96 15.02 7.51 14.46
N VAL A 97 15.75 6.70 13.69
CA VAL A 97 15.14 5.73 12.78
C VAL A 97 15.37 4.36 13.39
N GLU A 98 14.30 3.61 13.59
CA GLU A 98 14.33 2.25 14.10
C GLU A 98 14.13 1.27 12.94
N LEU A 99 15.06 0.31 12.90
CA LEU A 99 15.09 -0.82 12.00
C LEU A 99 14.57 -2.04 12.76
N ARG A 100 13.29 -2.35 12.59
CA ARG A 100 12.54 -3.26 13.47
C ARG A 100 12.17 -4.55 12.76
N TYR A 101 12.42 -5.66 13.42
CA TYR A 101 11.82 -6.94 13.08
C TYR A 101 10.85 -7.36 14.20
N ARG A 102 9.59 -7.63 13.84
CA ARG A 102 8.59 -8.15 14.78
C ARG A 102 8.55 -9.67 14.66
N LEU A 103 8.91 -10.38 15.72
CA LEU A 103 8.78 -11.83 15.76
C LEU A 103 7.30 -12.21 15.86
N GLN A 104 6.80 -13.06 14.96
CA GLN A 104 5.43 -13.60 14.97
C GLN A 104 5.45 -15.13 15.16
N GLY A 105 6.08 -15.56 16.26
CA GLY A 105 6.29 -16.97 16.55
C GLY A 105 7.47 -17.58 15.79
N ASN A 106 7.76 -18.85 16.10
CA ASN A 106 8.80 -19.64 15.47
C ASN A 106 8.22 -20.98 14.99
N GLN A 107 8.14 -21.19 13.67
CA GLN A 107 7.65 -22.42 13.07
C GLN A 107 8.80 -23.43 13.02
N PRO A 108 8.53 -24.75 13.07
CA PRO A 108 9.59 -25.77 13.18
C PRO A 108 10.68 -25.69 12.11
N GLU A 109 10.35 -25.22 10.91
CA GLU A 109 11.30 -25.06 9.81
C GLU A 109 12.17 -23.80 9.89
N MET A 110 11.81 -22.81 10.71
CA MET A 110 12.46 -21.51 10.74
C MET A 110 13.72 -21.52 11.59
N ALA A 111 14.74 -20.78 11.14
CA ALA A 111 15.96 -20.60 11.90
C ALA A 111 15.69 -19.97 13.28
N ASP A 112 16.44 -20.40 14.29
CA ASP A 112 16.40 -19.84 15.65
C ASP A 112 17.00 -18.43 15.76
N THR A 113 17.72 -18.01 14.72
CA THR A 113 18.45 -16.76 14.65
C THR A 113 17.99 -15.96 13.43
N VAL A 114 17.67 -14.70 13.66
CA VAL A 114 17.26 -13.76 12.62
C VAL A 114 18.44 -12.88 12.24
N LYS A 115 18.86 -12.89 10.98
CA LYS A 115 19.97 -12.07 10.47
C LYS A 115 19.52 -11.11 9.37
N PHE A 116 19.80 -9.83 9.61
CA PHE A 116 19.66 -8.75 8.64
C PHE A 116 20.99 -8.03 8.47
N TYR A 117 21.28 -7.64 7.24
CA TYR A 117 22.37 -6.74 6.89
C TYR A 117 21.76 -5.51 6.23
N PHE A 118 22.29 -4.35 6.59
CA PHE A 118 21.84 -3.07 6.09
C PHE A 118 23.01 -2.38 5.41
N ASP A 119 22.73 -1.74 4.30
CA ASP A 119 23.72 -0.94 3.58
C ASP A 119 23.06 0.30 2.97
N GLU A 120 23.87 1.30 2.64
CA GLU A 120 23.46 2.45 1.82
C GLU A 120 22.12 3.08 2.27
N MET A 121 22.06 3.48 3.54
CA MET A 121 20.88 4.15 4.09
C MET A 121 20.96 5.67 3.89
N TYR A 122 19.92 6.26 3.28
CA TYR A 122 19.85 7.69 2.99
C TYR A 122 18.55 8.32 3.49
N LEU A 123 18.66 9.60 3.85
CA LEU A 123 17.54 10.51 3.98
C LEU A 123 17.56 11.43 2.75
N GLU A 124 16.49 11.42 1.98
CA GLU A 124 16.43 12.00 0.63
C GLU A 124 15.34 13.07 0.52
N LYS A 125 15.60 14.03 -0.37
CA LYS A 125 14.64 15.04 -0.78
C LYS A 125 14.27 14.78 -2.24
N VAL A 126 13.03 14.36 -2.44
CA VAL A 126 12.42 14.14 -3.75
C VAL A 126 11.70 15.42 -4.14
N GLU A 127 12.08 16.02 -5.26
CA GLU A 127 11.49 17.29 -5.71
C GLU A 127 10.03 17.15 -6.15
N GLN A 128 9.64 15.96 -6.63
CA GLN A 128 8.27 15.63 -7.02
C GLN A 128 7.80 14.38 -6.25
N PRO A 129 7.44 14.52 -4.96
CA PRO A 129 6.94 13.41 -4.18
C PRO A 129 5.53 13.01 -4.65
N GLU A 130 5.17 11.75 -4.44
CA GLU A 130 3.79 11.28 -4.63
C GLU A 130 2.86 11.96 -3.62
N HIS A 131 1.59 12.09 -3.99
CA HIS A 131 0.57 12.58 -3.06
C HIS A 131 0.37 11.59 -1.92
N TYR A 132 0.44 12.07 -0.67
CA TYR A 132 0.11 11.26 0.52
C TYR A 132 -1.33 11.46 1.01
N GLU A 133 -1.94 12.61 0.68
CA GLU A 133 -3.33 12.94 0.97
C GLU A 133 -4.03 13.49 -0.27
N GLY A 134 -5.32 13.16 -0.41
CA GLY A 134 -6.11 13.52 -1.59
C GLY A 134 -5.60 12.84 -2.86
N TRP A 135 -5.99 13.38 -4.01
CA TRP A 135 -5.54 12.88 -5.31
C TRP A 135 -5.65 13.95 -6.39
N ASN A 136 -4.57 14.14 -7.15
CA ASN A 136 -4.56 14.83 -8.43
C ASN A 136 -3.67 14.04 -9.40
N VAL A 137 -3.82 14.27 -10.71
CA VAL A 137 -2.88 13.68 -11.68
C VAL A 137 -1.58 14.49 -11.64
N ALA A 138 -0.44 13.80 -11.54
CA ALA A 138 0.86 14.46 -11.50
C ALA A 138 1.07 15.38 -12.73
N PRO A 139 1.75 16.53 -12.58
CA PRO A 139 1.99 17.45 -13.69
C PRO A 139 2.66 16.75 -14.89
N GLY A 140 2.15 16.99 -16.10
CA GLY A 140 2.67 16.35 -17.31
C GLY A 140 2.29 14.88 -17.49
N HIS A 141 1.44 14.31 -16.63
CA HIS A 141 0.98 12.92 -16.73
C HIS A 141 -0.48 12.80 -17.13
N ILE A 142 -0.83 11.62 -17.64
CA ILE A 142 -2.20 11.19 -17.94
C ILE A 142 -2.47 9.93 -17.11
N ALA A 143 -3.37 10.04 -16.13
CA ALA A 143 -3.87 8.90 -15.36
C ALA A 143 -4.83 8.09 -16.22
N HIS A 144 -4.55 6.81 -16.37
CA HIS A 144 -5.32 5.88 -17.20
C HIS A 144 -5.35 4.50 -16.55
N ASN A 145 -6.26 3.63 -17.01
CA ASN A 145 -6.27 2.25 -16.56
C ASN A 145 -5.12 1.48 -17.20
N HIS A 146 -4.11 1.11 -16.40
CA HIS A 146 -2.92 0.39 -16.87
C HIS A 146 -3.20 -1.04 -17.34
N VAL A 147 -4.32 -1.62 -16.91
CA VAL A 147 -4.77 -2.95 -17.40
C VAL A 147 -5.37 -2.80 -18.79
N GLY A 148 -6.11 -1.72 -19.00
CA GLY A 148 -6.82 -1.42 -20.24
C GLY A 148 -8.28 -1.07 -20.02
N TYR A 149 -9.01 -0.96 -21.12
CA TYR A 149 -10.42 -0.57 -21.15
C TYR A 149 -11.24 -1.60 -21.90
N ALA A 150 -12.36 -2.03 -21.34
CA ALA A 150 -13.20 -3.04 -21.97
C ALA A 150 -14.07 -2.45 -23.09
N ILE A 151 -14.27 -3.25 -24.14
CA ILE A 151 -15.19 -2.94 -25.24
C ILE A 151 -16.62 -2.80 -24.70
N GLY A 152 -17.34 -1.77 -25.13
CA GLY A 152 -18.70 -1.46 -24.67
C GLY A 152 -18.78 -0.83 -23.27
N PHE A 153 -17.63 -0.58 -22.61
CA PHE A 153 -17.57 0.10 -21.30
C PHE A 153 -17.00 1.52 -21.44
N PRO A 154 -17.30 2.42 -20.48
CA PRO A 154 -16.71 3.76 -20.42
C PRO A 154 -15.19 3.73 -20.42
N LYS A 155 -14.58 4.64 -21.18
CA LYS A 155 -13.12 4.77 -21.32
C LYS A 155 -12.73 6.20 -21.06
N ILE A 156 -12.27 6.43 -19.83
CA ILE A 156 -11.95 7.76 -19.32
C ILE A 156 -10.50 7.76 -18.83
N ALA A 157 -9.75 8.76 -19.26
CA ALA A 157 -8.46 9.11 -18.71
C ALA A 157 -8.50 10.54 -18.18
N LEU A 158 -7.63 10.83 -17.21
CA LEU A 158 -7.63 12.10 -16.49
C LEU A 158 -6.25 12.75 -16.57
N ALA A 159 -6.23 14.06 -16.60
CA ALA A 159 -5.07 14.91 -16.35
C ALA A 159 -5.51 16.11 -15.51
N SER A 160 -4.57 16.96 -15.08
CA SER A 160 -4.90 18.07 -14.18
C SER A 160 -4.45 19.43 -14.73
N ASP A 161 -3.29 19.52 -15.37
CA ASP A 161 -2.67 20.79 -15.78
C ASP A 161 -1.92 20.69 -17.12
N LEU A 162 -2.45 19.96 -18.10
CA LEU A 162 -1.88 19.92 -19.44
C LEU A 162 -2.21 21.20 -20.21
N SER A 163 -1.23 21.74 -20.91
CA SER A 163 -1.40 22.87 -21.83
C SER A 163 -2.17 22.53 -23.11
N ALA A 164 -2.47 21.25 -23.33
CA ALA A 164 -3.08 20.76 -24.55
C ALA A 164 -4.61 20.89 -24.54
N ASP A 165 -5.16 21.49 -25.60
CA ASP A 165 -6.61 21.61 -25.81
C ASP A 165 -7.24 20.38 -26.47
N THR A 166 -6.42 19.47 -27.01
CA THR A 166 -6.87 18.20 -27.60
C THR A 166 -6.06 17.02 -27.10
N CYS A 167 -6.70 15.86 -27.02
CA CYS A 167 -6.07 14.57 -26.75
C CYS A 167 -6.34 13.61 -27.91
N SER A 168 -5.29 12.89 -28.30
CA SER A 168 -5.30 11.92 -29.39
C SER A 168 -5.15 10.51 -28.83
N LEU A 169 -5.97 9.58 -29.33
CA LEU A 169 -5.80 8.14 -29.16
C LEU A 169 -5.06 7.61 -30.38
N ILE A 170 -3.90 7.00 -30.15
CA ILE A 170 -2.98 6.53 -31.20
C ILE A 170 -2.85 5.02 -31.06
N GLU A 171 -3.07 4.28 -32.14
CA GLU A 171 -2.79 2.85 -32.17
C GLU A 171 -1.26 2.64 -32.11
N ALA A 172 -0.80 1.88 -31.11
CA ALA A 172 0.60 1.83 -30.72
C ALA A 172 1.51 1.20 -31.79
N ASN A 173 1.00 0.26 -32.58
CA ASN A 173 1.79 -0.47 -33.57
C ASN A 173 1.98 0.31 -34.88
N SER A 174 0.91 0.89 -35.42
CA SER A 174 0.98 1.65 -36.68
C SER A 174 1.30 3.13 -36.47
N GLY A 175 1.14 3.66 -35.26
CA GLY A 175 1.21 5.09 -34.98
C GLY A 175 0.03 5.88 -35.55
N LYS A 176 -1.02 5.20 -36.02
CA LYS A 176 -2.20 5.84 -36.59
C LYS A 176 -3.02 6.50 -35.48
N GLU A 177 -3.29 7.79 -35.62
CA GLU A 177 -4.29 8.48 -34.80
C GLU A 177 -5.68 7.95 -35.16
N VAL A 178 -6.32 7.25 -34.22
CA VAL A 178 -7.64 6.64 -34.42
C VAL A 178 -8.76 7.56 -33.93
N LEU A 179 -8.44 8.47 -33.02
CA LEU A 179 -9.38 9.44 -32.49
C LEU A 179 -8.63 10.68 -32.01
N LYS A 180 -9.23 11.86 -32.20
CA LYS A 180 -8.74 13.13 -31.64
C LYS A 180 -9.92 13.93 -31.13
N LYS A 181 -9.90 14.29 -29.85
CA LYS A 181 -11.02 14.98 -29.18
C LYS A 181 -10.53 16.18 -28.38
N PRO A 182 -11.37 17.21 -28.21
CA PRO A 182 -11.07 18.30 -27.30
C PRO A 182 -10.97 17.79 -25.86
N VAL A 183 -10.10 18.42 -25.09
CA VAL A 183 -9.97 18.19 -23.65
C VAL A 183 -11.13 18.85 -22.91
N ARG A 184 -11.90 18.07 -22.14
CA ARG A 184 -12.98 18.64 -21.32
C ARG A 184 -12.49 18.93 -19.91
N VAL A 185 -12.58 20.18 -19.46
CA VAL A 185 -12.30 20.54 -18.07
C VAL A 185 -13.55 20.30 -17.21
N THR A 186 -13.38 19.58 -16.10
CA THR A 186 -14.43 19.28 -15.11
C THR A 186 -13.98 19.73 -13.73
N LYS A 187 -14.74 20.61 -13.08
CA LYS A 187 -14.51 21.02 -11.69
C LYS A 187 -15.29 20.14 -10.73
N THR A 188 -14.65 19.69 -9.67
CA THR A 188 -15.24 18.86 -8.61
C THR A 188 -14.90 19.45 -7.23
N HIS A 189 -15.46 18.88 -6.16
CA HIS A 189 -15.13 19.30 -4.80
C HIS A 189 -13.69 18.94 -4.37
N ILE A 190 -13.03 18.01 -5.07
CA ILE A 190 -11.64 17.58 -4.77
C ILE A 190 -10.60 18.16 -5.73
N GLY A 191 -11.00 18.92 -6.75
CA GLY A 191 -10.06 19.47 -7.72
C GLY A 191 -10.66 19.74 -9.10
N THR A 192 -9.82 20.24 -9.99
CA THR A 192 -10.13 20.47 -11.41
C THR A 192 -9.38 19.43 -12.24
N PHE A 193 -10.09 18.75 -13.13
CA PHE A 193 -9.54 17.69 -13.96
C PHE A 193 -9.83 17.95 -15.44
N GLN A 194 -8.85 17.63 -16.27
CA GLN A 194 -8.99 17.46 -17.70
C GLN A 194 -9.40 16.01 -17.98
N VAL A 195 -10.50 15.83 -18.70
CA VAL A 195 -11.14 14.53 -18.92
C VAL A 195 -11.04 14.18 -20.40
N PHE A 196 -10.49 13.00 -20.67
CA PHE A 196 -10.44 12.40 -22.00
C PHE A 196 -11.39 11.22 -22.05
N ASP A 197 -12.54 11.44 -22.68
CA ASP A 197 -13.53 10.39 -22.92
C ASP A 197 -13.41 9.87 -24.36
N PHE A 198 -12.91 8.65 -24.49
CA PHE A 198 -12.73 7.94 -25.75
C PHE A 198 -13.58 6.66 -25.78
N THR A 199 -14.71 6.68 -25.08
CA THR A 199 -15.63 5.54 -24.95
C THR A 199 -16.06 4.96 -26.30
N GLU A 200 -16.20 5.80 -27.32
CA GLU A 200 -16.55 5.42 -28.70
C GLU A 200 -15.53 4.52 -29.40
N CYS A 201 -14.29 4.42 -28.91
CA CYS A 201 -13.30 3.51 -29.48
C CYS A 201 -13.48 2.11 -28.89
N ASP A 202 -14.11 1.22 -29.66
CA ASP A 202 -14.33 -0.20 -29.32
C ASP A 202 -13.52 -1.15 -30.21
N ILE A 203 -12.51 -0.63 -30.91
CA ILE A 203 -11.62 -1.43 -31.73
C ILE A 203 -10.61 -2.11 -30.79
N PRO A 204 -10.54 -3.45 -30.75
CA PRO A 204 -9.53 -4.13 -29.94
C PRO A 204 -8.12 -3.78 -30.43
N GLY A 205 -7.21 -3.51 -29.50
CA GLY A 205 -5.83 -3.16 -29.84
C GLY A 205 -5.04 -2.57 -28.69
N THR A 206 -3.82 -2.18 -28.99
CA THR A 206 -2.93 -1.48 -28.05
C THR A 206 -2.83 -0.02 -28.44
N TYR A 207 -3.00 0.88 -27.49
CA TYR A 207 -3.13 2.31 -27.73
C TYR A 207 -2.28 3.15 -26.77
N ILE A 208 -2.02 4.38 -27.19
CA ILE A 208 -1.39 5.45 -26.41
C ILE A 208 -2.31 6.66 -26.45
N LEU A 209 -2.49 7.34 -25.32
CA LEU A 209 -3.07 8.67 -25.28
C LEU A 209 -1.96 9.71 -25.35
N LYS A 210 -2.12 10.73 -26.18
CA LYS A 210 -1.18 11.83 -26.33
C LYS A 210 -1.90 13.18 -26.26
N ALA A 211 -1.43 14.06 -25.37
CA ALA A 211 -1.94 15.41 -25.21
C ALA A 211 -0.77 16.37 -24.96
N GLY A 212 -0.40 17.15 -25.98
CA GLY A 212 0.82 17.97 -25.96
C GLY A 212 2.06 17.09 -25.81
N ASP A 213 2.87 17.40 -24.79
CA ASP A 213 4.09 16.64 -24.45
C ASP A 213 3.80 15.41 -23.57
N ALA A 214 2.60 15.32 -23.00
CA ALA A 214 2.22 14.19 -22.16
C ALA A 214 1.77 13.00 -23.00
N GLN A 215 2.23 11.81 -22.62
CA GLN A 215 1.79 10.55 -23.22
C GLN A 215 1.67 9.45 -22.17
N THR A 216 0.71 8.55 -22.35
CA THR A 216 0.61 7.33 -21.54
C THR A 216 1.65 6.30 -21.96
N ARG A 217 1.84 5.28 -21.11
CA ARG A 217 2.36 3.99 -21.59
C ARG A 217 1.30 3.33 -22.48
N PRO A 218 1.68 2.36 -23.32
CA PRO A 218 0.72 1.58 -24.08
C PRO A 218 -0.26 0.85 -23.15
N PHE A 219 -1.55 0.86 -23.49
CA PHE A 219 -2.61 0.13 -22.79
C PHE A 219 -3.54 -0.55 -23.78
N SER A 220 -4.30 -1.54 -23.32
CA SER A 220 -5.17 -2.34 -24.18
C SER A 220 -6.60 -1.82 -24.21
N ILE A 221 -7.25 -1.86 -25.37
CA ILE A 221 -8.71 -1.91 -25.47
C ILE A 221 -9.07 -3.33 -25.93
N GLY A 222 -9.98 -4.01 -25.23
CA GLY A 222 -10.22 -5.42 -25.49
C GLY A 222 -11.44 -6.01 -24.78
N ASP A 223 -11.60 -7.32 -24.89
CA ASP A 223 -12.67 -8.03 -24.18
C ASP A 223 -12.50 -7.97 -22.65
N PHE A 224 -13.61 -7.84 -21.92
CA PHE A 224 -13.61 -7.71 -20.46
C PHE A 224 -12.91 -8.89 -19.77
N THR A 225 -13.19 -10.12 -20.22
CA THR A 225 -12.64 -11.33 -19.61
C THR A 225 -11.14 -11.39 -19.83
N SER A 226 -10.68 -11.12 -21.05
CA SER A 226 -9.25 -11.09 -21.38
C SER A 226 -8.47 -10.04 -20.58
N LEU A 227 -9.06 -8.87 -20.31
CA LEU A 227 -8.40 -7.80 -19.57
C LEU A 227 -8.35 -8.06 -18.06
N TYR A 228 -9.44 -8.52 -17.46
CA TYR A 228 -9.60 -8.45 -16.01
C TYR A 228 -9.54 -9.80 -15.28
N ARG A 229 -9.61 -10.93 -15.98
CA ARG A 229 -9.65 -12.27 -15.35
C ARG A 229 -8.47 -12.53 -14.42
N ASP A 230 -7.26 -12.18 -14.84
CA ASP A 230 -6.06 -12.43 -14.03
C ASP A 230 -6.04 -11.58 -12.76
N ASN A 231 -6.60 -10.37 -12.80
CA ASN A 231 -6.74 -9.53 -11.60
C ASN A 231 -7.79 -10.10 -10.64
N LEU A 232 -8.90 -10.62 -11.15
CA LEU A 232 -9.89 -11.32 -10.32
C LEU A 232 -9.29 -12.55 -9.64
N ILE A 233 -8.48 -13.32 -10.35
CA ILE A 233 -7.76 -14.47 -9.77
C ILE A 233 -6.78 -14.01 -8.69
N LYS A 234 -6.01 -12.95 -8.94
CA LYS A 234 -5.09 -12.38 -7.93
C LYS A 234 -5.84 -11.91 -6.68
N LEU A 235 -7.02 -11.30 -6.84
CA LEU A 235 -7.86 -10.86 -5.72
C LEU A 235 -8.39 -12.04 -4.91
N ILE A 236 -8.90 -13.08 -5.55
CA ILE A 236 -9.34 -14.31 -4.86
C ILE A 236 -8.14 -14.97 -4.16
N ASN A 237 -6.99 -15.03 -4.83
CA ASN A 237 -5.76 -15.56 -4.24
C ASN A 237 -5.28 -14.74 -3.03
N PHE A 238 -5.49 -13.42 -3.02
CA PHE A 238 -5.20 -12.60 -1.85
C PHE A 238 -5.99 -13.10 -0.63
N PHE A 239 -7.30 -13.33 -0.75
CA PHE A 239 -8.12 -13.88 0.32
C PHE A 239 -7.70 -15.30 0.71
N TYR A 240 -7.39 -16.16 -0.27
CA TYR A 240 -6.84 -17.49 -0.01
C TYR A 240 -5.56 -17.40 0.85
N CYS A 241 -4.67 -16.46 0.55
CA CYS A 241 -3.45 -16.24 1.33
C CYS A 241 -3.65 -15.56 2.69
N GLN A 242 -4.86 -15.10 3.04
CA GLN A 242 -5.17 -14.57 4.39
C GLN A 242 -5.71 -15.65 5.34
N ARG A 243 -5.91 -16.89 4.88
CA ARG A 243 -6.44 -17.96 5.72
C ARG A 243 -5.50 -18.30 6.87
N CYS A 244 -6.09 -18.59 8.02
CA CYS A 244 -5.39 -19.07 9.21
C CYS A 244 -5.73 -20.54 9.47
N GLY A 245 -5.05 -21.20 10.42
CA GLY A 245 -5.34 -22.60 10.78
C GLY A 245 -4.88 -23.65 9.76
N THR A 246 -4.47 -23.24 8.56
CA THR A 246 -4.07 -24.15 7.48
C THR A 246 -2.80 -23.72 6.78
N GLU A 247 -2.12 -24.65 6.12
CA GLU A 247 -0.95 -24.34 5.30
C GLU A 247 -1.37 -23.58 4.03
N ILE A 248 -0.67 -22.49 3.76
CA ILE A 248 -0.72 -21.79 2.48
C ILE A 248 0.60 -22.04 1.75
N PRO A 249 0.60 -22.86 0.68
CA PRO A 249 1.81 -23.24 -0.04
C PRO A 249 2.67 -22.03 -0.44
N GLY A 250 3.94 -22.08 -0.07
CA GLY A 250 4.91 -21.01 -0.37
C GLY A 250 4.72 -19.71 0.42
N ARG A 251 3.74 -19.61 1.33
CA ARG A 251 3.48 -18.40 2.13
C ARG A 251 3.72 -18.60 3.62
N HIS A 252 3.06 -19.57 4.24
CA HIS A 252 3.21 -19.94 5.66
C HIS A 252 2.67 -21.36 5.93
N SER A 253 3.16 -21.99 7.00
CA SER A 253 2.59 -23.22 7.56
C SER A 253 1.28 -22.93 8.31
N ALA A 254 0.59 -23.95 8.81
CA ALA A 254 -0.62 -23.76 9.63
C ALA A 254 -0.30 -22.88 10.85
N CYS A 255 -0.94 -21.71 10.92
CA CYS A 255 -0.71 -20.71 11.96
C CYS A 255 -1.86 -20.70 12.98
N HIS A 256 -1.59 -20.18 14.19
CA HIS A 256 -2.56 -20.05 15.29
C HIS A 256 -3.12 -21.39 15.81
N ALA A 257 -2.36 -22.48 15.68
CA ALA A 257 -2.74 -23.79 16.22
C ALA A 257 -2.82 -23.82 17.76
N ASP A 258 -2.27 -22.79 18.42
CA ASP A 258 -2.30 -22.55 19.86
C ASP A 258 -3.48 -21.65 20.30
N LEU A 259 -4.27 -21.14 19.35
CA LEU A 259 -5.46 -20.34 19.65
C LEU A 259 -6.62 -21.26 20.05
N LEU A 260 -6.98 -21.23 21.33
CA LEU A 260 -8.15 -21.94 21.85
C LEU A 260 -9.30 -20.96 22.06
N ILE A 261 -10.19 -20.84 21.08
CA ILE A 261 -11.45 -20.11 21.26
C ILE A 261 -12.48 -21.06 21.87
N LYS A 262 -13.07 -20.63 22.99
CA LYS A 262 -14.18 -21.33 23.65
C LYS A 262 -15.42 -20.47 23.53
N ILE A 263 -16.39 -20.91 22.74
CA ILE A 263 -17.75 -20.34 22.83
C ILE A 263 -18.50 -21.12 23.90
N ILE A 264 -19.08 -20.40 24.86
CA ILE A 264 -20.00 -20.99 25.85
C ILE A 264 -21.42 -20.77 25.33
N VAL A 265 -22.06 -21.83 24.81
CA VAL A 265 -23.48 -21.82 24.44
C VAL A 265 -24.24 -22.67 25.45
N ASN A 266 -25.15 -22.07 26.22
CA ASN A 266 -25.92 -22.77 27.26
C ASN A 266 -25.06 -23.58 28.24
N GLY A 267 -23.85 -23.10 28.56
CA GLY A 267 -22.91 -23.77 29.45
C GLY A 267 -22.01 -24.83 28.80
N ALA A 268 -22.19 -25.13 27.50
CA ALA A 268 -21.33 -26.05 26.75
C ALA A 268 -20.22 -25.29 26.03
N VAL A 269 -18.99 -25.84 26.08
CA VAL A 269 -17.82 -25.33 25.34
C VAL A 269 -17.79 -25.96 23.96
N VAL A 270 -17.86 -25.14 22.91
CA VAL A 270 -17.70 -25.57 21.52
C VAL A 270 -16.35 -25.08 20.99
N PRO A 271 -15.46 -25.97 20.50
CA PRO A 271 -14.24 -25.57 19.81
C PRO A 271 -14.58 -25.06 18.41
N ILE A 272 -13.91 -23.98 17.97
CA ILE A 272 -14.01 -23.49 16.59
C ILE A 272 -12.70 -23.83 15.87
N ASP A 273 -12.82 -24.39 14.67
CA ASP A 273 -11.75 -24.44 13.68
C ASP A 273 -11.96 -23.23 12.74
N GLU A 274 -11.07 -22.24 12.77
CA GLU A 274 -11.28 -20.97 12.06
C GLU A 274 -10.48 -20.89 10.75
N ASP A 275 -11.19 -20.77 9.63
CA ASP A 275 -10.61 -20.60 8.28
C ASP A 275 -10.18 -19.15 7.94
N PHE A 276 -10.67 -18.14 8.67
CA PHE A 276 -10.41 -16.72 8.35
C PHE A 276 -10.30 -15.84 9.61
N LEU A 277 -9.06 -15.53 10.02
CA LEU A 277 -8.77 -14.42 10.94
C LEU A 277 -8.17 -13.27 10.12
N ASN A 278 -9.01 -12.36 9.63
CA ASN A 278 -8.53 -11.10 9.07
C ASN A 278 -8.45 -10.04 10.18
N ALA A 279 -7.42 -9.19 10.09
CA ALA A 279 -7.23 -8.02 10.94
C ALA A 279 -8.53 -7.20 11.05
N LYS A 280 -9.02 -7.01 12.28
CA LYS A 280 -10.36 -6.51 12.69
C LYS A 280 -11.49 -7.56 12.82
N ALA A 281 -11.20 -8.74 13.35
CA ALA A 281 -12.20 -9.42 14.18
C ALA A 281 -12.39 -8.63 15.50
N VAL A 282 -13.00 -7.44 15.42
CA VAL A 282 -13.78 -6.94 16.54
C VAL A 282 -14.92 -7.95 16.64
N ILE A 283 -14.92 -8.75 17.70
CA ILE A 283 -16.10 -9.50 18.13
C ILE A 283 -17.16 -8.44 18.44
N LYS A 284 -17.88 -7.97 17.42
CA LYS A 284 -19.13 -7.25 17.60
C LYS A 284 -20.11 -8.31 18.05
N SER A 285 -20.34 -8.40 19.36
CA SER A 285 -21.57 -8.97 19.89
C SER A 285 -22.73 -8.43 19.05
N ASN A 286 -23.56 -9.31 18.50
CA ASN A 286 -24.80 -8.93 17.81
C ASN A 286 -25.53 -7.85 18.61
N PRO A 287 -26.10 -6.81 17.98
CA PRO A 287 -27.01 -5.92 18.69
C PRO A 287 -28.17 -6.77 19.22
N PRO A 288 -28.66 -6.51 20.45
CA PRO A 288 -29.79 -7.25 20.98
C PRO A 288 -30.96 -7.11 20.01
N CYS A 289 -31.54 -8.24 19.60
CA CYS A 289 -32.86 -8.25 18.98
C CYS A 289 -33.80 -7.56 19.97
N ILE A 290 -34.35 -6.42 19.55
CA ILE A 290 -35.46 -5.76 20.23
C ILE A 290 -36.68 -6.62 19.91
N GLU A 291 -37.26 -7.25 20.92
CA GLU A 291 -38.67 -7.66 20.91
C GLU A 291 -39.57 -6.44 21.12
#